data_AF-A0A507CU75-F1
#
_entry.id   AF-A0A507CU75-F1
#
_cell.length_a   1.000
_cell.length_b   1.000
_cell.length_c   1.000
_cell.angle_alpha   90.00
_cell.angle_beta   90.00
_cell.angle_gamma   90.00
#
_symmetry.space_group_name_H-M   'P 1'
#
loop_
_entity.id
_entity.type
_entity.pdbx_description
1 polymer ?
#
loop_
_entity_poly.entity_id
_entity_poly.type
_entity_poly.pdbx_seq_one_letter_code
_entity_poly.pdbx_strand_id
1 'polypeptide(L)'
;MKQLNSKSNLAVTTKSLAEPERRFRNWLEADKPEAIYSAERECTKSDQETWAEFLERFVTSNDIARTYYSSKKYKRKRWDADKAKRGELDRVLEGIVNMVAESMGHKLSGGKQVIVAIGMGDFSSAKSRHVMFIRYLIRKLRPLGYTIVGVNEYYTSKKGRCCMEFVEMPAMRRSYCRHCNKWYHRDVMAADNMVNIVRGYLEHDERPTYLKPPSKDKNAPMKRKADEGGTSRAGPSKSRKTR
;
A
#
# COMPACT_ATOMS: atom_id res chain seq x y z
N MET A 1 14.27 19.87 -17.50
CA MET A 1 13.40 19.56 -16.34
C MET A 1 14.23 19.64 -15.04
N LYS A 2 13.79 20.36 -13.99
CA LYS A 2 14.56 20.49 -12.74
C LYS A 2 14.13 19.40 -11.75
N GLN A 3 15.05 18.50 -11.37
CA GLN A 3 14.81 17.59 -10.24
C GLN A 3 14.89 18.42 -8.95
N LEU A 4 13.82 18.42 -8.16
CA LEU A 4 13.87 18.93 -6.80
C LEU A 4 14.68 17.94 -5.96
N ASN A 5 15.76 18.41 -5.34
CA ASN A 5 16.67 17.58 -4.54
C ASN A 5 16.16 17.33 -3.10
N SER A 6 14.88 17.60 -2.82
CA SER A 6 14.26 17.25 -1.55
C SER A 6 13.97 15.76 -1.50
N LYS A 7 14.44 15.10 -0.43
CA LYS A 7 14.24 13.67 -0.19
C LYS A 7 13.57 13.51 1.17
N SER A 8 12.41 12.86 1.18
CA SER A 8 11.64 12.61 2.40
C SER A 8 11.29 11.13 2.49
N ASN A 9 11.61 10.51 3.63
CA ASN A 9 11.18 9.15 3.93
C ASN A 9 9.79 9.19 4.57
N LEU A 10 8.76 8.99 3.75
CA LEU A 10 7.37 8.95 4.21
C LEU A 10 6.92 7.49 4.33
N ALA A 11 6.27 7.14 5.45
CA ALA A 11 5.79 5.79 5.69
C ALA A 11 4.39 5.81 6.32
N VAL A 12 3.47 5.05 5.72
CA VAL A 12 2.20 4.68 6.36
C VAL A 12 2.34 3.26 6.89
N THR A 13 2.22 3.10 8.20
CA THR A 13 2.37 1.78 8.84
C THR A 13 1.03 1.06 8.95
N THR A 14 1.06 -0.26 9.01
CA THR A 14 -0.14 -1.06 9.30
C THR A 14 -0.74 -0.66 10.65
N LYS A 15 0.10 -0.38 11.64
CA LYS A 15 -0.33 0.05 12.98
C LYS A 15 -1.09 1.37 12.92
N SER A 16 -0.58 2.38 12.22
CA SER A 16 -1.23 3.69 12.13
C SER A 16 -2.58 3.63 11.41
N LEU A 17 -2.74 2.76 10.40
CA LEU A 17 -4.03 2.56 9.72
C LEU A 17 -5.03 1.70 10.51
N ALA A 18 -4.55 0.79 11.35
CA ALA A 18 -5.39 -0.11 12.14
C ALA A 18 -5.84 0.51 13.47
N GLU A 19 -5.06 1.44 14.02
CA GLU A 19 -5.31 2.02 15.34
C GLU A 19 -6.65 2.77 15.44
N PRO A 20 -7.09 3.59 14.45
CA PRO A 20 -8.41 4.22 14.51
C PRO A 20 -9.56 3.20 14.59
N GLU A 21 -9.47 2.12 13.80
CA GLU A 21 -10.46 1.04 13.79
C GLU A 21 -10.44 0.27 15.11
N ARG A 22 -9.26 0.02 15.68
CA ARG A 22 -9.12 -0.62 17.00
C ARG A 22 -9.79 0.23 18.09
N ARG A 23 -9.50 1.53 18.13
CA ARG A 23 -10.11 2.44 19.12
C ARG A 23 -11.63 2.53 18.97
N PHE A 24 -12.12 2.53 17.73
CA PHE A 24 -13.55 2.50 17.46
C PHE A 24 -14.19 1.21 18.01
N ARG A 25 -13.59 0.04 17.75
CA ARG A 25 -14.07 -1.24 18.29
C ARG A 25 -14.05 -1.29 19.81
N ASN A 26 -12.96 -0.87 20.44
CA ASN A 26 -12.88 -0.80 21.91
C ASN A 26 -13.96 0.12 22.50
N TRP A 27 -14.22 1.26 21.86
CA TRP A 27 -15.32 2.14 22.30
C TRP A 27 -16.68 1.46 22.11
N LEU A 28 -16.90 0.80 20.98
CA LEU A 28 -18.16 0.10 20.70
C LEU A 28 -18.39 -1.03 21.72
N GLU A 29 -17.36 -1.82 22.04
CA GLU A 29 -17.45 -2.89 23.04
C GLU A 29 -17.76 -2.36 24.45
N ALA A 30 -17.19 -1.21 24.82
CA ALA A 30 -17.40 -0.62 26.16
C ALA A 30 -18.73 0.13 26.31
N ASP A 31 -19.23 0.74 25.23
CA ASP A 31 -20.37 1.68 25.27
C ASP A 31 -21.69 1.05 24.80
N LYS A 32 -21.62 -0.07 24.08
CA LYS A 32 -22.81 -0.70 23.50
C LYS A 32 -23.66 -1.38 24.60
N PRO A 33 -24.94 -0.97 24.74
CA PRO A 33 -25.82 -1.57 25.74
C PRO A 33 -26.13 -3.04 25.45
N GLU A 34 -26.37 -3.84 26.49
CA GLU A 34 -26.76 -5.26 26.37
C GLU A 34 -28.04 -5.45 25.54
N ALA A 35 -28.96 -4.48 25.58
CA ALA A 35 -30.16 -4.48 24.75
C ALA A 35 -29.83 -4.52 23.25
N ILE A 36 -28.74 -3.88 22.82
CA ILE A 36 -28.31 -3.90 21.40
C ILE A 36 -27.63 -5.23 21.08
N TYR A 37 -26.84 -5.79 21.99
CA TYR A 37 -26.29 -7.14 21.81
C TYR A 37 -27.39 -8.19 21.68
N SER A 38 -28.43 -8.09 22.50
CA SER A 38 -29.60 -8.97 22.45
C SER A 38 -30.36 -8.80 21.14
N ALA A 39 -30.64 -7.56 20.75
CA ALA A 39 -31.30 -7.26 19.49
C ALA A 39 -30.54 -7.82 18.26
N GLU A 40 -29.21 -7.74 18.25
CA GLU A 40 -28.39 -8.32 17.18
C GLU A 40 -28.40 -9.84 17.14
N ARG A 41 -28.31 -10.49 18.31
CA ARG A 41 -28.46 -11.95 18.40
C ARG A 41 -29.80 -12.36 17.82
N GLU A 42 -30.84 -11.61 18.15
CA GLU A 42 -32.17 -11.87 17.68
C GLU A 42 -32.37 -11.60 16.18
N CYS A 43 -31.53 -10.80 15.54
CA CYS A 43 -31.53 -10.67 14.09
C CYS A 43 -30.99 -11.91 13.34
N THR A 44 -30.60 -12.96 14.06
CA THR A 44 -30.14 -14.23 13.49
C THR A 44 -31.21 -15.31 13.66
N LYS A 45 -31.55 -16.00 12.57
CA LYS A 45 -32.54 -17.08 12.60
C LYS A 45 -31.95 -18.35 13.23
N SER A 46 -32.72 -19.00 14.10
CA SER A 46 -32.46 -20.32 14.64
C SER A 46 -32.95 -21.42 13.69
N ASP A 47 -32.34 -22.59 13.74
CA ASP A 47 -32.78 -23.76 12.98
C ASP A 47 -34.13 -24.32 13.48
N GLN A 48 -34.50 -24.02 14.73
CA GLN A 48 -35.66 -24.58 15.42
C GLN A 48 -36.94 -23.72 15.30
N GLU A 49 -36.85 -22.52 14.74
CA GLU A 49 -37.99 -21.61 14.60
C GLU A 49 -38.52 -21.54 13.15
N THR A 50 -39.81 -21.27 13.03
CA THR A 50 -40.45 -21.00 11.74
C THR A 50 -40.08 -19.60 11.22
N TRP A 51 -40.28 -19.37 9.92
CA TRP A 51 -40.04 -18.05 9.33
C TRP A 51 -40.95 -16.96 9.88
N ALA A 52 -42.21 -17.27 10.19
CA ALA A 52 -43.15 -16.29 10.71
C ALA A 52 -42.71 -15.79 12.11
N GLU A 53 -42.37 -16.72 13.00
CA GLU A 53 -41.84 -16.41 14.35
C GLU A 53 -40.54 -15.61 14.28
N PHE A 54 -39.62 -16.00 13.38
CA PHE A 54 -38.39 -15.24 13.15
C PHE A 54 -38.67 -13.82 12.67
N LEU A 55 -39.57 -13.65 11.70
CA LEU A 55 -39.85 -12.34 11.10
C LEU A 55 -40.45 -11.36 12.12
N GLU A 56 -41.38 -11.80 12.96
CA GLU A 56 -41.97 -10.94 14.00
C GLU A 56 -40.92 -10.42 14.98
N ARG A 57 -40.05 -11.32 15.46
CA ARG A 57 -38.93 -10.96 16.34
C ARG A 57 -37.89 -10.10 15.62
N PHE A 58 -37.53 -10.48 14.40
CA PHE A 58 -36.53 -9.78 13.58
C PHE A 58 -36.90 -8.32 13.36
N VAL A 59 -38.15 -8.00 13.02
CA VAL A 59 -38.56 -6.62 12.73
C VAL A 59 -38.29 -5.72 13.94
N THR A 60 -38.74 -6.15 15.11
CA THR A 60 -38.57 -5.41 16.36
C THR A 60 -37.09 -5.23 16.70
N SER A 61 -36.33 -6.32 16.68
CA SER A 61 -34.90 -6.31 17.07
C SER A 61 -34.04 -5.57 16.06
N ASN A 62 -34.35 -5.68 14.76
CA ASN A 62 -33.72 -4.91 13.71
C ASN A 62 -34.00 -3.40 13.86
N ASP A 63 -35.21 -3.00 14.23
CA ASP A 63 -35.52 -1.59 14.47
C ASP A 63 -34.75 -1.01 15.67
N ILE A 64 -34.60 -1.79 16.74
CA ILE A 64 -33.76 -1.43 17.89
C ILE A 64 -32.30 -1.25 17.46
N ALA A 65 -31.72 -2.25 16.79
CA ALA A 65 -30.33 -2.21 16.34
C ALA A 65 -30.10 -1.07 15.33
N ARG A 66 -31.00 -0.91 14.36
CA ARG A 66 -30.96 0.14 13.34
C ARG A 66 -31.03 1.52 13.96
N THR A 67 -31.86 1.72 14.99
CA THR A 67 -31.96 3.00 15.71
C THR A 67 -30.64 3.35 16.39
N TYR A 68 -30.01 2.38 17.07
CA TYR A 68 -28.70 2.58 17.69
C TYR A 68 -27.61 2.92 16.67
N TYR A 69 -27.49 2.13 15.60
CA TYR A 69 -26.50 2.36 14.55
C TYR A 69 -26.76 3.61 13.71
N SER A 70 -28.01 4.08 13.70
CA SER A 70 -28.39 5.35 13.07
C SER A 70 -28.22 6.55 13.98
N SER A 71 -27.90 6.35 15.26
CA SER A 71 -27.75 7.41 16.24
C SER A 71 -26.61 8.38 15.90
N LYS A 72 -26.77 9.64 16.33
CA LYS A 72 -25.73 10.67 16.16
C LYS A 72 -24.42 10.26 16.83
N LYS A 73 -24.49 9.64 18.02
CA LYS A 73 -23.32 9.19 18.81
C LYS A 73 -22.51 8.15 18.03
N TYR A 74 -23.16 7.08 17.57
CA TYR A 74 -22.50 6.02 16.80
C TYR A 74 -21.91 6.56 15.50
N LYS A 75 -22.72 7.26 14.69
CA LYS A 75 -22.29 7.85 13.42
C LYS A 75 -21.10 8.78 13.62
N ARG A 76 -21.09 9.59 14.69
CA ARG A 76 -19.98 10.48 14.99
C ARG A 76 -18.69 9.73 15.29
N LYS A 77 -18.74 8.71 16.16
CA LYS A 77 -17.57 7.90 16.51
C LYS A 77 -17.01 7.14 15.31
N ARG A 78 -17.88 6.59 14.47
CA ARG A 78 -17.48 5.96 13.20
C ARG A 78 -16.82 6.97 12.28
N TRP A 79 -17.41 8.15 12.12
CA TRP A 79 -16.86 9.22 11.31
C TRP A 79 -15.50 9.72 11.81
N ASP A 80 -15.32 9.86 13.12
CA ASP A 80 -14.04 10.27 13.72
C ASP A 80 -12.95 9.23 13.43
N ALA A 81 -13.26 7.93 13.53
CA ALA A 81 -12.33 6.85 13.20
C ALA A 81 -11.95 6.85 11.70
N ASP A 82 -12.94 6.97 10.81
CA ASP A 82 -12.71 7.07 9.38
C ASP A 82 -11.91 8.34 9.02
N LYS A 83 -12.17 9.46 9.71
CA LYS A 83 -11.42 10.72 9.53
C LYS A 83 -9.98 10.57 9.99
N ALA A 84 -9.73 9.94 11.14
CA ALA A 84 -8.37 9.70 11.63
C ALA A 84 -7.58 8.80 10.67
N LYS A 85 -8.20 7.73 10.15
CA LYS A 85 -7.57 6.87 9.13
C LYS A 85 -7.25 7.62 7.85
N ARG A 86 -8.15 8.48 7.37
CA ARG A 86 -7.87 9.36 6.22
C ARG A 86 -6.75 10.35 6.52
N GLY A 87 -6.71 10.89 7.74
CA GLY A 87 -5.65 11.80 8.20
C GLY A 87 -4.24 11.20 8.10
N GLU A 88 -4.07 9.90 8.37
CA GLU A 88 -2.77 9.23 8.17
C GLU A 88 -2.32 9.21 6.71
N LEU A 89 -3.26 9.02 5.78
CA LEU A 89 -2.97 9.05 4.34
C LEU A 89 -2.74 10.49 3.87
N ASP A 90 -3.55 11.44 4.35
CA ASP A 90 -3.44 12.86 4.00
C ASP A 90 -2.10 13.44 4.48
N ARG A 91 -1.56 13.03 5.63
CA ARG A 91 -0.21 13.43 6.09
C ARG A 91 0.89 13.04 5.11
N VAL A 92 0.80 11.85 4.51
CA VAL A 92 1.79 11.40 3.52
C VAL A 92 1.60 12.14 2.20
N LEU A 93 0.36 12.39 1.76
CA LEU A 93 0.13 13.24 0.59
C LEU A 93 0.64 14.66 0.80
N GLU A 94 0.43 15.24 1.98
CA GLU A 94 0.97 16.55 2.37
C GLU A 94 2.49 16.55 2.25
N GLY A 95 3.15 15.52 2.79
CA GLY A 95 4.59 15.36 2.64
C GLY A 95 5.05 15.28 1.18
N ILE A 96 4.26 14.69 0.28
CA ILE A 96 4.57 14.61 -1.15
C ILE A 96 4.42 15.97 -1.83
N VAL A 97 3.30 16.68 -1.63
CA VAL A 97 3.07 17.98 -2.28
C VAL A 97 3.99 19.07 -1.73
N ASN A 98 4.36 18.99 -0.45
CA ASN A 98 5.34 19.88 0.16
C ASN A 98 6.72 19.77 -0.53
N MET A 99 7.08 18.63 -1.13
CA MET A 99 8.34 18.50 -1.87
C MET A 99 8.43 19.44 -3.06
N VAL A 100 7.29 19.89 -3.61
CA VAL A 100 7.18 20.83 -4.74
C VAL A 100 6.72 22.23 -4.33
N ALA A 101 6.82 22.54 -3.03
CA ALA A 101 6.35 23.80 -2.42
C ALA A 101 4.88 24.08 -2.74
N GLU A 102 4.04 23.05 -2.59
CA GLU A 102 2.58 23.10 -2.70
C GLU A 102 1.96 22.52 -1.43
N SER A 103 0.68 22.81 -1.19
CA SER A 103 -0.11 22.24 -0.09
C SER A 103 -1.32 21.48 -0.60
N MET A 104 -1.88 20.59 0.22
CA MET A 104 -3.13 19.92 -0.16
C MET A 104 -4.31 20.90 -0.22
N GLY A 105 -5.30 20.60 -1.05
CA GLY A 105 -6.60 21.29 -1.08
C GLY A 105 -6.75 22.36 -2.17
N HIS A 106 -5.67 22.76 -2.82
CA HIS A 106 -5.69 23.73 -3.91
C HIS A 106 -5.10 23.14 -5.19
N LYS A 107 -5.54 23.66 -6.34
CA LYS A 107 -4.91 23.31 -7.62
C LYS A 107 -3.48 23.85 -7.64
N LEU A 108 -2.61 23.17 -8.40
CA LEU A 108 -1.22 23.59 -8.60
C LEU A 108 -1.12 25.09 -8.92
N SER A 109 -0.31 25.79 -8.13
CA SER A 109 -0.13 27.23 -8.28
C SER A 109 0.73 27.61 -9.50
N GLY A 110 0.55 28.83 -10.02
CA GLY A 110 1.51 29.48 -10.92
C GLY A 110 1.80 28.75 -12.24
N GLY A 111 0.86 27.95 -12.77
CA GLY A 111 1.08 27.19 -14.00
C GLY A 111 2.11 26.06 -13.88
N LYS A 112 2.49 25.67 -12.65
CA LYS A 112 3.44 24.57 -12.42
C LYS A 112 2.92 23.28 -13.04
N GLN A 113 3.83 22.55 -13.69
CA GLN A 113 3.60 21.21 -14.18
C GLN A 113 4.37 20.22 -13.29
N VAL A 114 3.63 19.36 -12.59
CA VAL A 114 4.22 18.38 -11.67
C VAL A 114 3.85 16.97 -12.12
N ILE A 115 4.86 16.12 -12.27
CA ILE A 115 4.71 14.70 -12.59
C ILE A 115 5.07 13.87 -11.35
N VAL A 116 4.17 12.99 -10.94
CA VAL A 116 4.37 12.04 -9.85
C VAL A 116 4.53 10.64 -10.44
N ALA A 117 5.72 10.08 -10.31
CA ALA A 117 6.03 8.72 -10.74
C ALA A 117 5.63 7.72 -9.64
N ILE A 118 4.77 6.75 -9.97
CA ILE A 118 4.36 5.67 -9.07
C ILE A 118 4.85 4.32 -9.59
N GLY A 119 5.32 3.48 -8.68
CA GLY A 119 5.77 2.15 -9.00
C GLY A 119 4.61 1.20 -9.27
N MET A 120 4.64 0.49 -10.40
CA MET A 120 3.59 -0.46 -10.80
C MET A 120 3.77 -1.87 -10.21
N GLY A 121 4.64 -2.05 -9.22
CA GLY A 121 4.84 -3.37 -8.60
C GLY A 121 3.55 -3.94 -7.99
N ASP A 122 3.19 -5.15 -8.42
CA ASP A 122 2.15 -5.95 -7.77
C ASP A 122 2.74 -6.67 -6.56
N PHE A 123 2.40 -6.17 -5.38
CA PHE A 123 2.76 -6.82 -4.13
C PHE A 123 1.70 -7.86 -3.80
N SER A 124 1.98 -9.13 -4.08
CA SER A 124 1.07 -10.27 -3.82
C SER A 124 0.78 -10.54 -2.33
N SER A 125 1.35 -9.77 -1.41
CA SER A 125 1.08 -9.93 0.02
C SER A 125 -0.26 -9.31 0.40
N ALA A 126 -1.13 -10.07 1.07
CA ALA A 126 -2.39 -9.59 1.66
C ALA A 126 -2.20 -8.41 2.65
N LYS A 127 -0.98 -8.17 3.12
CA LYS A 127 -0.61 -7.07 4.02
C LYS A 127 -0.21 -5.79 3.28
N SER A 128 -0.01 -5.82 1.96
CA SER A 128 0.42 -4.65 1.21
C SER A 128 -0.69 -3.61 1.14
N ARG A 129 -0.35 -2.37 1.49
CA ARG A 129 -1.24 -1.21 1.38
C ARG A 129 -0.98 -0.40 0.11
N HIS A 130 -0.09 -0.89 -0.76
CA HIS A 130 0.37 -0.19 -1.97
C HIS A 130 -0.79 0.20 -2.88
N VAL A 131 -1.61 -0.78 -3.29
CA VAL A 131 -2.75 -0.55 -4.20
C VAL A 131 -3.76 0.42 -3.58
N MET A 132 -4.07 0.25 -2.29
CA MET A 132 -4.97 1.14 -1.56
C MET A 132 -4.42 2.58 -1.53
N PHE A 133 -3.14 2.77 -1.21
CA PHE A 133 -2.52 4.09 -1.16
C PHE A 133 -2.44 4.74 -2.54
N ILE A 134 -2.05 3.99 -3.59
CA ILE A 134 -2.03 4.50 -4.97
C ILE A 134 -3.41 4.99 -5.40
N ARG A 135 -4.47 4.20 -5.16
CA ARG A 135 -5.85 4.61 -5.45
C ARG A 135 -6.22 5.90 -4.71
N TYR A 136 -5.83 6.00 -3.44
CA TYR A 136 -6.06 7.20 -2.64
C TYR A 136 -5.32 8.43 -3.19
N LEU A 137 -4.04 8.26 -3.53
CA LEU A 137 -3.18 9.29 -4.13
C LEU A 137 -3.74 9.79 -5.45
N ILE A 138 -4.13 8.89 -6.36
CA ILE A 138 -4.71 9.25 -7.65
C ILE A 138 -5.99 10.06 -7.46
N ARG A 139 -6.89 9.58 -6.60
CA ARG A 139 -8.16 10.26 -6.31
C ARG A 139 -7.97 11.67 -5.73
N LYS A 140 -6.87 11.92 -5.02
CA LYS A 140 -6.60 13.18 -4.32
C LYS A 140 -5.78 14.16 -5.15
N LEU A 141 -4.73 13.72 -5.83
CA LEU A 141 -3.80 14.61 -6.53
C LEU A 141 -4.25 14.93 -7.95
N ARG A 142 -4.89 13.99 -8.65
CA ARG A 142 -5.30 14.20 -10.06
C ARG A 142 -6.27 15.38 -10.23
N PRO A 143 -7.29 15.58 -9.37
CA PRO A 143 -8.16 16.76 -9.44
C PRO A 143 -7.45 18.10 -9.17
N LEU A 144 -6.29 18.06 -8.50
CA LEU A 144 -5.48 19.24 -8.17
C LEU A 144 -4.50 19.61 -9.31
N GLY A 145 -4.49 18.85 -10.41
CA GLY A 145 -3.67 19.15 -11.59
C GLY A 145 -2.34 18.39 -11.67
N TYR A 146 -2.09 17.44 -10.76
CA TYR A 146 -0.88 16.61 -10.82
C TYR A 146 -1.02 15.53 -11.90
N THR A 147 0.01 15.39 -12.73
CA THR A 147 0.13 14.29 -13.70
C THR A 147 0.72 13.08 -12.99
N ILE A 148 0.05 11.93 -13.06
CA ILE A 148 0.49 10.71 -12.37
C ILE A 148 0.85 9.67 -13.43
N VAL A 149 2.06 9.13 -13.34
CA VAL A 149 2.60 8.16 -14.31
C VAL A 149 3.02 6.88 -13.62
N GLY A 150 2.58 5.74 -14.16
CA GLY A 150 3.03 4.42 -13.73
C GLY A 150 4.41 4.08 -14.32
N VAL A 151 5.32 3.60 -13.49
CA VAL A 151 6.68 3.22 -13.88
C VAL A 151 6.91 1.74 -13.59
N ASN A 152 7.42 1.02 -14.59
CA ASN A 152 7.96 -0.31 -14.38
C ASN A 152 9.29 -0.20 -13.61
N GLU A 153 9.33 -0.78 -12.42
CA GLU A 153 10.42 -0.65 -11.44
C GLU A 153 11.63 -1.56 -11.72
N TYR A 154 11.67 -2.24 -12.87
CA TYR A 154 12.75 -3.16 -13.18
C TYR A 154 14.14 -2.52 -13.02
N TYR A 155 15.01 -3.17 -12.23
CA TYR A 155 16.35 -2.71 -11.82
C TYR A 155 16.46 -1.39 -11.04
N THR A 156 15.36 -0.69 -10.75
CA THR A 156 15.39 0.60 -10.03
C THR A 156 16.11 0.50 -8.69
N SER A 157 15.91 -0.58 -7.94
CA SER A 157 16.59 -0.81 -6.66
C SER A 157 17.89 -1.60 -6.76
N LYS A 158 18.33 -1.98 -7.97
CA LYS A 158 19.47 -2.89 -8.17
C LYS A 158 20.69 -2.21 -8.77
N LYS A 159 20.54 -1.00 -9.31
CA LYS A 159 21.61 -0.27 -9.99
C LYS A 159 21.82 1.13 -9.43
N GLY A 160 23.08 1.48 -9.22
CA GLY A 160 23.47 2.77 -8.67
C GLY A 160 23.38 3.88 -9.70
N ARG A 161 22.98 5.09 -9.29
CA ARG A 161 22.93 6.25 -10.18
C ARG A 161 24.33 6.70 -10.63
N CYS A 162 25.35 6.59 -9.77
CA CYS A 162 26.69 7.14 -10.04
C CYS A 162 27.38 6.48 -11.23
N CYS A 163 27.39 5.15 -11.27
CA CYS A 163 28.13 4.37 -12.26
C CYS A 163 27.22 3.46 -13.08
N MET A 164 25.90 3.52 -12.88
CA MET A 164 24.92 2.72 -13.62
C MET A 164 25.03 1.19 -13.44
N GLU A 165 25.98 0.74 -12.61
CA GLU A 165 26.28 -0.65 -12.31
C GLU A 165 25.41 -1.24 -11.20
N PHE A 166 25.43 -2.57 -11.11
CA PHE A 166 24.77 -3.29 -10.02
C PHE A 166 25.38 -2.92 -8.65
N VAL A 167 24.48 -2.78 -7.67
CA VAL A 167 24.86 -2.57 -6.27
C VAL A 167 24.63 -3.84 -5.47
N GLU A 168 25.45 -4.03 -4.45
CA GLU A 168 25.28 -5.10 -3.47
C GLU A 168 24.16 -4.75 -2.51
N MET A 169 23.55 -5.77 -1.92
CA MET A 169 22.49 -5.62 -0.91
C MET A 169 22.90 -6.28 0.42
N PRO A 170 23.74 -5.63 1.23
CA PRO A 170 24.20 -6.21 2.50
C PRO A 170 23.09 -6.31 3.54
N ALA A 171 22.07 -5.44 3.48
CA ALA A 171 20.95 -5.44 4.43
C ALA A 171 19.65 -4.90 3.82
N MET A 172 18.53 -5.18 4.46
CA MET A 172 17.23 -4.61 4.10
C MET A 172 17.31 -3.07 4.13
N ARG A 173 17.00 -2.43 2.99
CA ARG A 173 17.11 -0.97 2.70
C ARG A 173 18.51 -0.38 2.53
N ARG A 174 19.58 -1.16 2.64
CA ARG A 174 20.95 -0.67 2.38
C ARG A 174 21.52 -1.30 1.13
N SER A 175 22.04 -0.46 0.25
CA SER A 175 22.75 -0.87 -0.94
C SER A 175 24.15 -0.29 -0.95
N TYR A 176 25.12 -1.06 -1.43
CA TYR A 176 26.51 -0.65 -1.51
C TYR A 176 27.03 -0.77 -2.94
N CYS A 177 27.60 0.31 -3.47
CA CYS A 177 28.25 0.31 -4.76
C CYS A 177 29.75 0.14 -4.57
N ARG A 178 30.31 -0.99 -5.00
CA ARG A 178 31.75 -1.26 -4.95
C ARG A 178 32.56 -0.31 -5.82
N HIS A 179 32.06 -0.01 -7.02
CA HIS A 179 32.78 0.83 -7.97
C HIS A 179 32.94 2.27 -7.47
N CYS A 180 31.85 2.87 -6.96
CA CYS A 180 31.88 4.24 -6.42
C CYS A 180 32.25 4.30 -4.93
N ASN A 181 32.53 3.16 -4.27
CA ASN A 181 32.70 3.06 -2.81
C ASN A 181 31.64 3.84 -2.01
N LYS A 182 30.35 3.65 -2.34
CA LYS A 182 29.25 4.48 -1.81
C LYS A 182 28.06 3.67 -1.32
N TRP A 183 27.55 4.08 -0.16
CA TRP A 183 26.31 3.57 0.41
C TRP A 183 25.09 4.34 -0.06
N TYR A 184 24.00 3.61 -0.29
CA TYR A 184 22.71 4.13 -0.70
C TYR A 184 21.61 3.60 0.22
N HIS A 185 20.64 4.46 0.54
CA HIS A 185 19.33 3.99 0.96
C HIS A 185 18.60 3.44 -0.27
N ARG A 186 18.25 2.15 -0.23
CA ARG A 186 17.72 1.41 -1.38
C ARG A 186 16.48 2.06 -1.97
N ASP A 187 15.54 2.49 -1.12
CA ASP A 187 14.27 3.04 -1.57
C ASP A 187 14.44 4.44 -2.19
N VAL A 188 15.41 5.22 -1.69
CA VAL A 188 15.75 6.54 -2.23
C VAL A 188 16.40 6.39 -3.60
N MET A 189 17.33 5.44 -3.73
CA MET A 189 17.96 5.11 -5.01
C MET A 189 16.94 4.60 -6.03
N ALA A 190 15.99 3.76 -5.60
CA ALA A 190 14.90 3.30 -6.45
C ALA A 190 14.03 4.45 -6.94
N ALA A 191 13.60 5.35 -6.05
CA ALA A 191 12.83 6.54 -6.40
C ALA A 191 13.60 7.46 -7.38
N ASP A 192 14.88 7.70 -7.12
CA ASP A 192 15.77 8.47 -8.01
C ASP A 192 15.86 7.84 -9.41
N ASN A 193 15.90 6.51 -9.49
CA ASN A 193 15.92 5.79 -10.76
C ASN A 193 14.56 5.83 -11.48
N MET A 194 13.44 5.83 -10.75
CA MET A 194 12.11 6.05 -11.33
C MET A 194 11.99 7.44 -11.97
N VAL A 195 12.51 8.48 -11.32
CA VAL A 195 12.58 9.83 -11.90
C VAL A 195 13.42 9.83 -13.18
N ASN A 196 14.57 9.14 -13.18
CA ASN A 196 15.41 9.02 -14.37
C ASN A 196 14.70 8.29 -15.53
N ILE A 197 13.85 7.31 -15.24
CA ILE A 197 13.05 6.62 -16.26
C ILE A 197 12.05 7.58 -16.89
N VAL A 198 11.28 8.31 -16.08
CA VAL A 198 10.31 9.29 -16.59
C VAL A 198 11.03 10.35 -17.42
N ARG A 199 12.16 10.84 -16.93
CA ARG A 199 12.97 11.81 -17.68
C ARG A 199 13.45 11.26 -19.02
N GLY A 200 13.93 10.00 -19.06
CA GLY A 200 14.35 9.36 -20.31
C GLY A 200 13.24 9.34 -21.36
N TYR A 201 12.00 9.02 -20.96
CA TYR A 201 10.86 9.07 -21.88
C TYR A 201 10.51 10.49 -22.33
N LEU A 202 10.63 11.49 -21.45
CA LEU A 202 10.33 12.87 -21.81
C LEU A 202 11.39 13.52 -22.70
N GLU A 203 12.66 13.16 -22.52
CA GLU A 203 13.78 13.77 -23.24
C GLU A 203 14.16 12.99 -24.51
N HIS A 204 13.97 11.67 -24.52
CA HIS A 204 14.48 10.77 -25.55
C HIS A 204 13.47 9.72 -26.03
N ASP A 205 12.22 9.74 -25.54
CA ASP A 205 11.21 8.71 -25.78
C ASP A 205 11.66 7.28 -25.42
N GLU A 206 12.67 7.16 -24.55
CA GLU A 206 13.28 5.88 -24.23
C GLU A 206 13.60 5.71 -22.74
N ARG A 207 13.47 4.48 -22.26
CA ARG A 207 13.98 4.11 -20.94
C ARG A 207 15.51 4.16 -20.92
N PRO A 208 16.15 4.74 -19.88
CA PRO A 208 17.61 4.74 -19.76
C PRO A 208 18.20 3.33 -19.89
N THR A 209 19.23 3.18 -20.73
CA THR A 209 19.82 1.88 -21.11
C THR A 209 20.17 1.01 -19.92
N TYR A 210 20.76 1.59 -18.86
CA TYR A 210 21.15 0.84 -17.67
C TYR A 210 19.96 0.27 -16.88
N LEU A 211 18.77 0.83 -17.02
CA LEU A 211 17.54 0.37 -16.38
C LEU A 211 16.67 -0.49 -17.32
N LYS A 212 17.04 -0.67 -18.59
CA LYS A 212 16.29 -1.53 -19.50
C LYS A 212 16.30 -2.98 -18.95
N PRO A 213 15.15 -3.67 -18.96
CA PRO A 213 15.14 -5.10 -18.68
C PRO A 213 15.96 -5.85 -19.75
N PRO A 214 16.47 -7.06 -19.44
CA PRO A 214 17.07 -7.93 -20.44
C PRO A 214 16.08 -8.11 -21.60
N SER A 215 16.60 -8.06 -22.84
CA SER A 215 15.80 -8.46 -24.00
C SER A 215 15.35 -9.90 -23.81
N LYS A 216 14.06 -10.19 -24.00
CA LYS A 216 13.54 -11.57 -23.93
C LYS A 216 14.25 -12.53 -24.90
N ASP A 217 14.93 -11.99 -25.91
CA ASP A 217 15.56 -12.77 -27.00
C ASP A 217 17.02 -13.15 -26.76
N LYS A 218 17.56 -13.02 -25.55
CA LYS A 218 18.95 -13.42 -25.29
C LYS A 218 19.07 -14.34 -24.08
N ASN A 219 19.39 -15.60 -24.37
CA ASN A 219 20.03 -16.55 -23.46
C ASN A 219 21.30 -15.91 -22.88
N ALA A 220 21.16 -15.15 -21.79
CA ALA A 220 22.26 -14.71 -20.95
C ALA A 220 22.12 -15.39 -19.59
N PRO A 221 23.17 -16.03 -19.07
CA PRO A 221 23.08 -16.85 -17.87
C PRO A 221 22.81 -15.94 -16.67
N MET A 222 21.60 -16.00 -16.11
CA MET A 222 21.37 -15.58 -14.74
C MET A 222 22.31 -16.40 -13.86
N LYS A 223 23.40 -15.80 -13.38
CA LYS A 223 24.08 -16.29 -12.17
C LYS A 223 23.07 -16.21 -11.02
N ARG A 224 22.27 -17.27 -10.85
CA ARG A 224 21.63 -17.60 -9.58
C ARG A 224 22.74 -18.16 -8.70
N LYS A 225 23.18 -17.42 -7.69
CA LYS A 225 23.74 -18.04 -6.49
C LYS A 225 22.51 -18.47 -5.68
N ALA A 226 22.19 -19.74 -5.77
CA ALA A 226 21.27 -20.39 -4.85
C ALA A 226 22.03 -20.57 -3.53
N ASP A 227 21.60 -19.86 -2.49
CA ASP A 227 21.81 -20.31 -1.11
C ASP A 227 20.49 -20.97 -0.67
N GLU A 228 20.26 -22.20 -1.16
CA GLU A 228 19.29 -23.13 -0.58
C GLU A 228 20.02 -23.98 0.46
N GLY A 229 20.25 -23.40 1.63
CA GLY A 229 20.58 -24.13 2.84
C GLY A 229 19.30 -24.55 3.56
N GLY A 230 18.60 -25.54 3.02
CA GLY A 230 17.36 -26.08 3.58
C GLY A 230 17.32 -27.60 3.46
N THR A 231 17.97 -28.28 4.40
CA THR A 231 17.97 -29.74 4.49
C THR A 231 16.56 -30.25 4.84
N SER A 232 15.89 -30.91 3.90
CA SER A 232 14.75 -31.79 4.20
C SER A 232 15.00 -33.15 3.55
N ARG A 233 15.44 -34.11 4.38
CA ARG A 233 15.53 -35.53 4.04
C ARG A 233 14.11 -36.07 3.85
N ALA A 234 13.77 -36.46 2.62
CA ALA A 234 12.56 -37.22 2.33
C ALA A 234 12.76 -38.69 2.74
N GLY A 235 11.86 -39.22 3.57
CA GLY A 235 11.75 -40.66 3.87
C GLY A 235 10.92 -41.38 2.80
N PRO A 236 11.11 -42.70 2.59
CA PRO A 236 10.51 -43.40 1.45
C PRO A 236 9.05 -43.78 1.70
N SER A 237 8.22 -43.52 0.69
CA SER A 237 6.84 -43.99 0.55
C SER A 237 6.78 -45.52 0.52
N LYS A 238 5.97 -46.14 1.38
CA LYS A 238 5.56 -47.54 1.25
C LYS A 238 4.08 -47.61 0.91
N SER A 239 3.80 -48.10 -0.29
CA SER A 239 2.51 -48.63 -0.70
C SER A 239 2.18 -49.88 0.11
N ARG A 240 0.90 -50.08 0.44
CA ARG A 240 0.41 -51.40 0.84
C ARG A 240 -0.95 -51.68 0.20
N LYS A 241 -0.97 -52.80 -0.51
CA LYS A 241 -2.08 -53.41 -1.24
C LYS A 241 -3.24 -53.81 -0.33
N THR A 242 -4.39 -53.89 -0.98
CA THR A 242 -5.62 -54.60 -0.65
C THR A 242 -5.40 -56.01 -0.06
N ARG A 243 -6.13 -56.32 1.00
CA ARG A 243 -7.14 -57.40 1.04
C ARG A 243 -8.09 -57.13 2.20
#